data_AF-A0A1W1BTR8-F1
#
_entry.id   AF-A0A1W1BTR8-F1
#
_cell.length_a   1.000
_cell.length_b   1.000
_cell.length_c   1.000
_cell.angle_alpha   90.00
_cell.angle_beta   90.00
_cell.angle_gamma   90.00
#
_symmetry.space_group_name_H-M   'P 1'
#
loop_
_entity.id
_entity.type
_entity.pdbx_description
1 polymer ?
#
loop_
_entity_poly.entity_id
_entity_poly.type
_entity_poly.pdbx_seq_one_letter_code
_entity_poly.pdbx_strand_id
1 'polypeptide(L)' 'MDLDDSVCKVSVVGVGMKSHAGVAATAFCALADENINIEMISTSEIKVSMIIAEKYAELAVRTLHASYDLDK' A
#
# COMPACT_ATOMS: atom_id res chain seq x y z
N MET A 1 26.52 2.08 -3.50
CA MET A 1 25.30 1.58 -2.84
C MET A 1 24.36 2.75 -2.91
N ASP A 2 23.41 2.69 -3.84
CA ASP A 2 22.46 3.79 -4.02
C ASP A 2 21.47 3.73 -2.85
N LEU A 3 21.48 4.80 -2.06
CA LEU A 3 20.57 5.02 -0.93
C LEU A 3 19.59 6.10 -1.36
N ASP A 4 18.30 5.79 -1.27
CA ASP A 4 17.24 6.76 -1.48
C ASP A 4 16.50 6.97 -0.16
N ASP A 5 16.63 8.17 0.40
CA ASP A 5 15.96 8.58 1.63
C ASP A 5 14.59 9.22 1.35
N SER A 6 14.23 9.43 0.08
CA SER A 6 12.98 10.09 -0.35
C SER A 6 11.84 9.09 -0.63
N VAL A 7 11.83 7.97 0.09
CA VAL A 7 10.83 6.91 -0.02
C VAL A 7 10.16 6.64 1.32
N CYS A 8 8.93 6.18 1.28
CA CYS A 8 8.20 5.74 2.46
C CYS A 8 7.65 4.33 2.26
N LYS A 9 7.47 3.60 3.38
CA LYS A 9 6.83 2.29 3.38
C LYS A 9 5.40 2.43 3.89
N VAL A 10 4.44 2.10 3.04
CA VAL A 10 3.03 1.96 3.40
C VAL A 10 2.68 0.47 3.47
N SER A 11 1.78 0.07 4.38
CA SER A 11 1.44 -1.34 4.56
C SER A 11 -0.05 -1.52 4.82
N VAL A 12 -0.66 -2.46 4.08
CA VAL A 12 -2.00 -2.98 4.37
C VAL A 12 -1.83 -4.24 5.21
N VAL A 13 -2.55 -4.32 6.33
CA VAL A 13 -2.46 -5.44 7.28
C VAL A 13 -3.85 -5.98 7.58
N GLY A 14 -4.04 -7.28 7.45
CA GLY A 14 -5.31 -7.92 7.79
C GLY A 14 -5.20 -9.43 7.86
N VAL A 15 -5.75 -10.03 8.92
CA VAL A 15 -5.84 -11.49 9.07
C VAL A 15 -6.70 -12.14 7.97
N GLY A 16 -7.59 -11.35 7.35
CA GLY A 16 -8.42 -11.78 6.24
C GLY A 16 -7.66 -12.00 4.92
N MET A 17 -6.43 -11.49 4.77
CA MET A 17 -5.66 -11.57 3.52
C MET A 17 -5.34 -13.00 3.10
N LYS A 18 -5.10 -13.90 4.06
CA LYS A 18 -4.84 -15.32 3.78
C LYS A 18 -6.04 -16.07 3.21
N SER A 19 -7.25 -15.55 3.45
CA SER A 19 -8.53 -16.23 3.16
C SER A 19 -9.38 -15.50 2.13
N HIS A 20 -9.09 -14.22 1.87
CA HIS A 20 -9.81 -13.38 0.93
C HIS A 20 -8.86 -12.95 -0.18
N ALA A 21 -9.01 -13.58 -1.35
CA ALA A 21 -8.33 -13.13 -2.56
C ALA A 21 -8.78 -11.70 -2.90
N GLY A 22 -7.84 -10.90 -3.42
CA GLY A 22 -8.14 -9.54 -3.91
C GLY A 22 -7.64 -8.40 -3.03
N VAL A 23 -7.24 -8.63 -1.77
CA VAL A 23 -6.76 -7.53 -0.90
C VAL A 23 -5.54 -6.82 -1.51
N ALA A 24 -4.54 -7.56 -1.98
CA ALA A 24 -3.38 -6.95 -2.64
C ALA A 24 -3.78 -6.20 -3.92
N ALA A 25 -4.72 -6.75 -4.71
CA ALA A 25 -5.21 -6.12 -5.92
C ALA A 25 -5.92 -4.79 -5.64
N THR A 26 -6.78 -4.74 -4.61
CA THR A 26 -7.42 -3.50 -4.15
C THR A 26 -6.39 -2.44 -3.79
N ALA A 27 -5.35 -2.81 -3.04
CA ALA A 27 -4.27 -1.87 -2.69
C ALA A 27 -3.56 -1.32 -3.93
N PHE A 28 -3.19 -2.20 -4.88
CA PHE A 28 -2.46 -1.79 -6.09
C PHE A 28 -3.31 -0.92 -7.02
N CYS A 29 -4.59 -1.27 -7.20
CA CYS A 29 -5.53 -0.46 -7.98
C CYS A 29 -5.73 0.91 -7.34
N ALA A 30 -5.95 0.97 -6.02
CA ALA A 30 -6.18 2.23 -5.33
C ALA A 30 -4.97 3.19 -5.44
N LEU A 31 -3.74 2.67 -5.34
CA LEU A 31 -2.54 3.49 -5.56
C LEU A 31 -2.37 3.89 -7.03
N ALA A 32 -2.72 3.02 -7.97
CA ALA A 32 -2.65 3.31 -9.41
C ALA A 32 -3.65 4.41 -9.83
N ASP A 33 -4.86 4.42 -9.26
CA ASP A 33 -5.88 5.44 -9.55
C ASP A 33 -5.42 6.85 -9.15
N GLU A 34 -4.60 6.96 -8.10
CA GLU A 34 -3.95 8.20 -7.65
C GLU A 34 -2.62 8.50 -8.38
N ASN A 35 -2.27 7.72 -9.40
CA ASN A 35 -0.98 7.81 -10.12
C ASN A 35 0.25 7.67 -9.21
N ILE A 36 0.15 6.84 -8.17
CA ILE A 36 1.26 6.54 -7.25
C ILE A 36 2.01 5.31 -7.76
N ASN A 37 3.29 5.51 -8.13
CA ASN A 37 4.16 4.41 -8.54
C ASN A 37 4.61 3.59 -7.32
N ILE A 38 4.55 2.25 -7.44
CA ILE A 38 5.06 1.32 -6.44
C ILE A 38 6.46 0.87 -6.88
N GLU A 39 7.47 1.19 -6.08
CA GLU A 39 8.87 0.88 -6.37
C GLU A 39 9.28 -0.51 -5.90
N MET A 40 8.72 -0.97 -4.79
CA MET A 40 9.00 -2.28 -4.23
C MET A 40 7.78 -2.83 -3.50
N ILE A 41 7.60 -4.15 -3.59
CA ILE A 41 6.55 -4.87 -2.87
C ILE A 41 7.22 -5.94 -2.00
N SER A 42 6.77 -6.04 -0.75
CA SER A 42 7.11 -7.13 0.17
C SER A 42 5.85 -7.64 0.85
N THR A 43 5.72 -8.95 1.03
CA THR A 43 4.47 -9.57 1.51
C THR A 43 4.72 -10.63 2.58
N SER A 44 3.74 -10.80 3.47
CA SER A 44 3.56 -11.97 4.35
C SER A 44 2.14 -12.51 4.18
N GLU A 45 1.75 -13.51 4.98
CA GLU A 45 0.38 -14.07 4.95
C GLU A 45 -0.72 -13.06 5.28
N ILE A 46 -0.40 -11.99 6.01
CA ILE A 46 -1.37 -11.02 6.54
C ILE A 46 -0.99 -9.56 6.28
N LYS A 47 0.03 -9.32 5.45
CA LYS A 47 0.54 -7.97 5.22
C LYS A 47 1.10 -7.83 3.81
N VAL A 48 0.75 -6.75 3.14
CA VAL A 48 1.44 -6.27 1.93
C VAL A 48 2.03 -4.91 2.23
N SER A 49 3.34 -4.78 2.05
CA SER A 49 4.12 -3.55 2.21
C SER A 49 4.55 -3.06 0.84
N MET A 50 4.40 -1.77 0.60
CA MET A 50 4.75 -1.11 -0.66
C MET A 50 5.68 0.07 -0.35
N ILE A 51 6.76 0.18 -1.12
CA ILE A 51 7.64 1.35 -1.11
C ILE A 51 7.17 2.29 -2.21
N ILE A 52 6.97 3.56 -1.85
CA ILE A 52 6.54 4.64 -2.75
C ILE A 52 7.33 5.91 -2.42
N ALA A 53 7.38 6.86 -3.35
CA ALA A 53 7.97 8.17 -3.07
C ALA A 53 7.31 8.87 -1.86
N GLU A 54 8.12 9.41 -0.96
CA GLU A 54 7.70 9.95 0.35
C GLU A 54 6.63 11.05 0.21
N LYS A 55 6.69 11.86 -0.84
CA LYS A 55 5.69 12.91 -1.13
C LYS A 55 4.25 12.40 -1.23
N TYR A 56 4.04 11.11 -1.48
CA TYR A 56 2.73 10.48 -1.58
C TYR A 56 2.29 9.81 -0.28
N ALA A 57 3.07 9.86 0.81
CA ALA A 57 2.81 9.11 2.03
C ALA A 57 1.38 9.34 2.58
N GLU A 58 0.98 10.60 2.75
CA GLU A 58 -0.34 10.92 3.30
C GLU A 58 -1.48 10.53 2.35
N LEU A 59 -1.31 10.80 1.05
CA LEU A 59 -2.29 10.44 0.02
C LEU A 59 -2.49 8.92 -0.02
N ALA A 60 -1.39 8.15 -0.09
CA ALA A 60 -1.43 6.70 -0.10
C ALA A 60 -2.14 6.12 1.13
N VAL A 61 -1.87 6.65 2.33
CA VAL A 61 -2.53 6.20 3.55
C VAL A 61 -4.03 6.46 3.47
N ARG A 62 -4.46 7.68 3.11
CA ARG A 62 -5.88 8.05 2.99
C ARG A 62 -6.61 7.22 1.93
N THR A 63 -6.01 7.07 0.74
CA THR A 63 -6.58 6.30 -0.37
C THR A 63 -6.74 4.84 0.01
N LEU A 64 -5.74 4.24 0.67
CA LEU A 64 -5.85 2.86 1.15
C LEU A 64 -6.92 2.75 2.24
N HIS A 65 -6.97 3.68 3.20
CA HIS A 65 -8.00 3.70 4.25
C HIS A 65 -9.42 3.72 3.66
N ALA A 66 -9.67 4.60 2.70
CA ALA A 66 -10.94 4.71 2.00
C ALA A 66 -11.27 3.43 1.20
N SER A 67 -10.28 2.83 0.51
CA SER A 67 -10.48 1.60 -0.29
C SER A 67 -10.92 0.38 0.53
N TYR A 68 -10.72 0.41 1.85
CA TYR A 68 -11.11 -0.65 2.78
C TYR A 68 -12.24 -0.23 3.74
N ASP A 69 -12.90 0.91 3.49
CA ASP A 69 -13.98 1.46 4.33
C ASP A 69 -13.58 1.64 5.82
N LEU A 70 -12.31 2.01 6.08
CA LEU A 70 -11.75 2.15 7.42
C LEU A 70 -11.87 3.56 8.02
N ASP A 71 -12.53 4.50 7.33
CA ASP A 71 -12.74 5.88 7.78
C ASP A 71 -13.91 6.03 8.79
N LYS A 72 -14.25 4.94 9.50
CA LYS A 72 -15.34 4.89 10.48
C LYS A 72 -14.87 5.12 11.91
#